data_AF-A0A3E1D0X5-F1
#
_entry.id   AF-A0A3E1D0X5-F1
#
_cell.length_a   1.000
_cell.length_b   1.000
_cell.length_c   1.000
_cell.angle_alpha   90.00
_cell.angle_beta   90.00
_cell.angle_gamma   90.00
#
_symmetry.space_group_name_H-M   'P 1'
#
loop_
_entity.id
_entity.type
_entity.pdbx_description
1 polymer ?
#
loop_
_entity_poly.entity_id
_entity_poly.type
_entity_poly.pdbx_seq_one_letter_code
_entity_poly.pdbx_strand_id
1 'polypeptide(L)'
;MKSIIVSVVAAAGLMAAGSVLATDMPELAKKSGCTACHKIDSKLVGPAWMDVSKKYKGVKEYAYSPTGSAAAGAKKMSLEEGLMMKVAKGGTGNWGSVPMTANSPKVSDADIKTLVHFVLDLAK
;
A
#
# COMPACT_ATOMS: atom_id res chain seq x y z
N MET A 1 18.23 -40.84 51.31
CA MET A 1 16.91 -40.48 50.74
C MET A 1 17.00 -39.05 50.27
N LYS A 2 16.79 -38.83 48.97
CA LYS A 2 17.06 -37.56 48.27
C LYS A 2 15.87 -36.62 48.41
N SER A 3 16.12 -35.35 48.75
CA SER A 3 15.20 -34.27 48.46
C SER A 3 15.99 -33.11 47.87
N ILE A 4 16.00 -33.07 46.54
CA ILE A 4 16.58 -32.03 45.71
C ILE A 4 15.48 -31.00 45.42
N ILE A 5 15.74 -29.79 45.90
CA ILE A 5 15.40 -28.45 45.38
C ILE A 5 14.71 -28.44 44.00
N VAL A 6 13.53 -27.82 43.88
CA VAL A 6 13.15 -27.02 42.68
C VAL A 6 12.20 -25.90 43.10
N SER A 7 12.75 -24.69 43.23
CA SER A 7 11.99 -23.45 43.29
C SER A 7 11.55 -23.10 41.87
N VAL A 8 10.25 -23.17 41.58
CA VAL A 8 9.69 -22.76 40.28
C VAL A 8 9.48 -21.25 40.31
N VAL A 9 10.42 -20.52 39.70
CA VAL A 9 10.20 -19.13 39.28
C VAL A 9 9.34 -19.17 38.02
N ALA A 10 8.05 -18.84 38.16
CA ALA A 10 7.18 -18.60 37.03
C ALA A 10 7.53 -17.24 36.41
N ALA A 11 8.42 -17.23 35.43
CA ALA A 11 8.65 -16.07 34.58
C ALA A 11 7.47 -15.95 33.60
N ALA A 12 6.46 -15.14 33.95
CA ALA A 12 5.44 -14.68 33.02
C ALA A 12 6.09 -13.71 32.03
N GLY A 13 6.64 -14.25 30.94
CA GLY A 13 7.07 -13.48 29.79
C GLY A 13 5.86 -12.84 29.13
N LEU A 14 5.58 -11.59 29.45
CA LEU A 14 4.62 -10.76 28.74
C LEU A 14 5.18 -10.51 27.34
N MET A 15 4.77 -11.34 26.37
CA MET A 15 5.04 -11.06 24.98
C MET A 15 4.29 -9.79 24.60
N ALA A 16 5.01 -8.68 24.49
CA ALA A 16 4.55 -7.50 23.78
C ALA A 16 4.44 -7.85 22.30
N ALA A 17 3.32 -8.47 21.92
CA ALA A 17 2.89 -8.51 20.53
C ALA A 17 2.61 -7.05 20.14
N GLY A 18 3.48 -6.48 19.32
CA GLY A 18 3.26 -5.16 18.74
C GLY A 18 1.95 -5.18 17.98
N SER A 19 0.90 -4.59 18.55
CA SER A 19 -0.34 -4.31 17.85
C SER A 19 0.01 -3.40 16.67
N VAL A 20 0.09 -3.97 15.46
CA VAL A 20 -0.08 -3.19 14.24
C VAL A 20 -1.48 -2.62 14.36
N LEU A 21 -1.59 -1.33 14.73
CA LEU A 21 -2.86 -0.63 14.72
C LEU A 21 -3.44 -0.77 13.32
N ALA A 22 -4.63 -1.35 13.22
CA ALA A 22 -5.33 -1.47 11.95
C ALA A 22 -5.63 -0.04 11.46
N THR A 23 -4.99 0.38 10.37
CA THR A 23 -5.30 1.67 9.74
C THR A 23 -6.61 1.56 8.99
N ASP A 24 -7.55 2.46 9.27
CA ASP A 24 -8.83 2.50 8.58
C ASP A 24 -8.72 2.98 7.13
N MET A 25 -9.65 2.52 6.31
CA MET A 25 -9.83 2.97 4.94
C MET A 25 -10.36 4.41 4.91
N PRO A 26 -9.71 5.38 4.22
CA PRO A 26 -10.19 6.75 4.17
C PRO A 26 -11.59 6.86 3.59
N GLU A 27 -12.42 7.76 4.14
CA GLU A 27 -13.76 8.02 3.61
C GLU A 27 -13.73 8.47 2.14
N LEU A 28 -12.70 9.24 1.76
CA LEU A 28 -12.47 9.62 0.37
C LEU A 28 -12.30 8.39 -0.54
N ALA A 29 -11.56 7.37 -0.08
CA ALA A 29 -11.35 6.14 -0.84
C ALA A 29 -12.66 5.37 -1.06
N LYS A 30 -13.53 5.34 -0.04
CA LYS A 30 -14.86 4.73 -0.12
C LYS A 30 -15.73 5.47 -1.14
N LYS A 31 -15.80 6.80 -1.05
CA LYS A 31 -16.58 7.66 -1.96
C LYS A 31 -16.08 7.62 -3.40
N SER A 32 -14.77 7.54 -3.59
CA SER A 32 -14.14 7.42 -4.91
C SER A 32 -14.22 6.00 -5.50
N GLY A 33 -14.74 5.01 -4.76
CA GLY A 33 -14.94 3.64 -5.21
C GLY A 33 -13.67 2.77 -5.21
N CYS A 34 -12.59 3.22 -4.57
CA CYS A 34 -11.31 2.50 -4.55
C CYS A 34 -11.41 1.14 -3.83
N THR A 35 -12.33 1.03 -2.88
CA THR A 35 -12.55 -0.17 -2.05
C THR A 35 -13.15 -1.36 -2.81
N ALA A 36 -13.66 -1.14 -4.02
CA ALA A 36 -14.09 -2.23 -4.90
C ALA A 36 -12.90 -3.10 -5.37
N CYS A 37 -11.69 -2.53 -5.40
CA CYS A 37 -10.50 -3.19 -5.94
C CYS A 37 -9.34 -3.27 -4.95
N HIS A 38 -9.31 -2.43 -3.91
CA HIS A 38 -8.22 -2.34 -2.95
C HIS A 38 -8.70 -2.47 -1.51
N LYS A 39 -7.82 -3.01 -0.65
CA LYS A 39 -7.93 -2.96 0.80
C LYS A 39 -6.63 -2.43 1.39
N ILE A 40 -6.66 -2.07 2.68
CA ILE A 40 -5.47 -1.57 3.39
C ILE A 40 -4.38 -2.65 3.47
N ASP A 41 -4.74 -3.83 3.94
CA ASP A 41 -3.82 -4.85 4.46
C ASP A 41 -3.76 -6.14 3.65
N SER A 42 -4.64 -6.27 2.65
CA SER A 42 -4.81 -7.51 1.89
C SER A 42 -5.08 -7.22 0.42
N LYS A 43 -4.56 -8.10 -0.45
CA LYS A 43 -4.84 -8.05 -1.89
C LYS A 43 -6.32 -8.37 -2.12
N LEU A 44 -6.95 -7.65 -3.06
CA LEU A 44 -8.31 -7.93 -3.53
C LEU A 44 -8.28 -8.18 -5.05
N VAL A 45 -8.50 -7.13 -5.85
CA VAL A 45 -8.26 -7.16 -7.29
C VAL A 45 -6.91 -6.51 -7.56
N GLY A 46 -6.73 -5.30 -7.04
CA GLY A 46 -5.46 -4.61 -6.94
C GLY A 46 -4.66 -5.03 -5.71
N PRO A 47 -3.41 -4.54 -5.59
CA PRO A 47 -2.58 -4.76 -4.42
C PRO A 47 -3.20 -4.15 -3.15
N ALA A 48 -2.79 -4.68 -1.99
CA ALA A 48 -3.02 -4.02 -0.72
C ALA A 48 -2.32 -2.65 -0.73
N TRP A 49 -2.94 -1.62 -0.15
CA TRP A 49 -2.30 -0.30 -0.07
C TRP A 49 -1.03 -0.32 0.77
N MET A 50 -1.00 -1.15 1.82
CA MET A 50 0.21 -1.38 2.60
C MET A 50 1.35 -1.99 1.77
N ASP A 51 1.05 -2.87 0.81
CA ASP A 51 2.07 -3.43 -0.09
C ASP A 51 2.60 -2.37 -1.06
N VAL A 52 1.72 -1.49 -1.54
CA VAL A 52 2.13 -0.33 -2.36
C VAL A 52 3.08 0.57 -1.59
N SER A 53 2.72 0.92 -0.35
CA SER A 53 3.56 1.71 0.55
C SER A 53 4.93 1.07 0.77
N LYS A 54 4.95 -0.22 1.14
CA LYS A 54 6.19 -0.97 1.36
C LYS A 54 7.06 -1.04 0.11
N LYS A 55 6.48 -1.33 -1.06
CA LYS A 55 7.21 -1.42 -2.33
C LYS A 55 7.92 -0.11 -2.68
N TYR A 56 7.29 1.02 -2.39
CA TYR A 56 7.80 2.34 -2.76
C TYR A 56 8.43 3.11 -1.60
N LYS A 57 8.63 2.49 -0.44
CA LYS A 57 9.30 3.11 0.71
C LYS A 57 10.70 3.59 0.32
N GLY A 58 10.97 4.88 0.52
CA GLY A 58 12.26 5.51 0.18
C GLY A 58 12.49 5.77 -1.31
N VAL A 59 11.54 5.44 -2.19
CA VAL A 59 11.63 5.70 -3.63
C VAL A 59 11.24 7.14 -3.92
N LYS A 60 12.11 7.90 -4.59
CA LYS A 60 11.85 9.31 -4.94
C LYS A 60 11.44 9.50 -6.40
N GLU A 61 12.03 8.71 -7.29
CA GLU A 61 11.77 8.76 -8.72
C GLU A 61 10.99 7.53 -9.17
N TYR A 62 10.15 7.71 -10.18
CA TYR A 62 9.35 6.65 -10.77
C TYR A 62 9.37 6.72 -12.30
N ALA A 63 9.50 5.56 -12.94
CA ALA A 63 9.38 5.42 -14.38
C ALA A 63 7.92 5.07 -14.72
N TYR A 64 7.17 6.04 -15.25
CA TYR A 64 5.78 5.87 -15.64
C TYR A 64 5.65 5.39 -17.09
N SER A 65 4.87 4.32 -17.30
CA SER A 65 4.35 3.88 -18.60
C SER A 65 3.01 3.19 -18.37
N PRO A 66 2.01 3.27 -19.28
CA PRO A 66 0.72 2.56 -19.15
C PRO A 66 0.86 1.05 -18.93
N THR A 67 1.94 0.43 -19.45
CA THR A 67 2.17 -1.02 -19.42
C THR A 67 3.20 -1.50 -18.40
N GLY A 68 3.67 -0.61 -17.51
CA GLY A 68 4.50 -0.97 -16.37
C GLY A 68 5.83 -0.22 -16.33
N SER A 69 6.42 -0.07 -15.15
CA SER A 69 7.63 0.74 -14.97
C SER A 69 8.90 0.21 -15.62
N ALA A 70 8.91 -1.08 -15.99
CA ALA A 70 10.01 -1.69 -16.73
C ALA A 70 9.85 -1.54 -18.26
N ALA A 71 8.76 -0.96 -18.74
CA ALA A 71 8.52 -0.82 -20.17
C ALA A 71 9.52 0.14 -20.82
N ALA A 72 9.94 -0.19 -22.05
CA ALA A 72 10.73 0.73 -22.88
C ALA A 72 9.97 2.04 -23.09
N GLY A 73 10.68 3.17 -22.99
CA GLY A 73 10.08 4.50 -23.13
C GLY A 73 9.31 5.01 -21.90
N ALA A 74 9.41 4.33 -20.74
CA ALA A 74 8.84 4.85 -19.51
C ALA A 74 9.44 6.22 -19.15
N LYS A 75 8.58 7.20 -18.89
CA LYS A 75 8.97 8.57 -18.56
C LYS A 75 9.31 8.68 -17.08
N LYS A 76 10.50 9.18 -16.76
CA LYS A 76 10.90 9.48 -15.38
C LYS A 76 10.20 10.73 -14.86
N MET A 77 9.73 10.68 -13.62
CA MET A 77 9.12 11.77 -12.86
C MET A 77 9.22 11.44 -11.36
N SER A 78 8.68 12.30 -10.49
CA SER A 78 8.60 11.94 -9.07
C SER A 78 7.69 10.73 -8.85
N LEU A 79 7.90 10.02 -7.74
CA LEU A 79 7.05 8.89 -7.36
C LEU A 79 5.57 9.30 -7.23
N GLU A 80 5.30 10.43 -6.57
CA GLU A 80 3.93 10.91 -6.36
C GLU A 80 3.24 11.21 -7.71
N GLU A 81 3.88 11.97 -8.59
CA GLU A 81 3.34 12.27 -9.93
C GLU A 81 3.12 10.99 -10.74
N GLY A 82 4.07 10.06 -10.69
CA GLY A 82 3.99 8.79 -11.41
C GLY A 82 2.81 7.92 -10.95
N LEU A 83 2.57 7.85 -9.64
CA LEU A 83 1.44 7.13 -9.08
C LEU A 83 0.11 7.87 -9.32
N MET A 84 0.09 9.20 -9.25
CA MET A 84 -1.08 9.99 -9.64
C MET A 84 -1.47 9.71 -11.09
N MET A 85 -0.50 9.70 -12.02
CA MET A 85 -0.73 9.36 -13.41
C MET A 85 -1.28 7.93 -13.58
N LYS A 86 -0.76 6.96 -12.81
CA LYS A 86 -1.29 5.59 -12.81
C LYS A 86 -2.75 5.54 -12.36
N VAL A 87 -3.10 6.20 -11.25
CA VAL A 87 -4.48 6.20 -10.73
C VAL A 87 -5.42 6.94 -11.68
N ALA A 88 -5.01 8.10 -12.21
CA ALA A 88 -5.81 8.91 -13.11
C ALA A 88 -6.07 8.20 -14.45
N LYS A 89 -5.02 7.64 -15.07
CA LYS A 89 -5.09 7.08 -16.44
C LYS A 89 -5.26 5.56 -16.49
N GLY A 90 -5.16 4.88 -15.35
CA GLY A 90 -5.17 3.42 -15.30
C GLY A 90 -3.86 2.82 -15.83
N GLY A 91 -3.88 1.50 -16.03
CA GLY A 91 -2.77 0.76 -16.61
C GLY A 91 -2.51 -0.60 -15.96
N THR A 92 -1.45 -1.27 -16.39
CA THR A 92 -1.12 -2.65 -15.97
C THR A 92 0.40 -2.82 -15.76
N GLY A 93 0.84 -4.04 -15.44
CA GLY A 93 2.24 -4.48 -15.48
C GLY A 93 2.99 -4.40 -14.14
N ASN A 94 2.70 -3.42 -13.29
CA ASN A 94 3.42 -3.26 -12.02
C ASN A 94 3.05 -4.32 -10.96
N TRP A 95 1.83 -4.87 -11.03
CA TRP A 95 1.25 -5.73 -9.99
C TRP A 95 0.58 -6.99 -10.56
N GLY A 96 0.87 -7.31 -11.83
CA GLY A 96 0.24 -8.39 -12.58
C GLY A 96 -0.36 -7.91 -13.90
N SER A 97 -1.14 -8.80 -14.53
CA SER A 97 -1.77 -8.56 -15.84
C SER A 97 -3.10 -7.81 -15.75
N VAL A 98 -3.78 -7.85 -14.60
CA VAL A 98 -5.08 -7.20 -14.41
C VAL A 98 -4.91 -5.67 -14.44
N PRO A 99 -5.54 -4.97 -15.39
CA PRO A 99 -5.41 -3.52 -15.49
C PRO A 99 -6.25 -2.81 -14.43
N MET A 100 -5.71 -1.73 -13.87
CA MET A 100 -6.50 -0.74 -13.15
C MET A 100 -7.19 0.18 -14.17
N THR A 101 -8.50 0.36 -14.04
CA THR A 101 -9.28 1.27 -14.89
C THR A 101 -8.91 2.72 -14.61
N ALA A 102 -9.05 3.60 -15.62
CA ALA A 102 -8.86 5.03 -15.43
C ALA A 102 -9.90 5.61 -14.44
N ASN A 103 -9.46 6.47 -13.52
CA ASN A 103 -10.33 7.09 -12.52
C ASN A 103 -10.62 8.58 -12.80
N SER A 104 -9.84 9.23 -13.66
CA SER A 104 -10.08 10.62 -14.07
C SER A 104 -10.95 10.67 -15.34
N PRO A 105 -11.89 11.63 -15.45
CA PRO A 105 -12.14 12.76 -14.55
C PRO A 105 -13.15 12.48 -13.43
N LYS A 106 -13.62 11.24 -13.26
CA LYS A 106 -14.62 10.88 -12.23
C LYS A 106 -14.12 11.19 -10.81
N VAL A 107 -12.84 10.95 -10.55
CA VAL A 107 -12.13 11.36 -9.33
C VAL A 107 -11.21 12.51 -9.70
N SER A 108 -11.25 13.60 -8.94
CA SER A 108 -10.44 14.78 -9.21
C SER A 108 -8.95 14.50 -9.00
N ASP A 109 -8.08 15.26 -9.67
CA ASP A 109 -6.63 15.12 -9.50
C ASP A 109 -6.20 15.44 -8.06
N ALA A 110 -6.91 16.36 -7.39
CA ALA A 110 -6.69 16.70 -5.98
C ALA A 110 -7.02 15.53 -5.03
N ASP A 111 -8.14 14.84 -5.28
CA ASP A 111 -8.52 13.66 -4.50
C ASP A 111 -7.56 12.49 -4.77
N ILE A 112 -7.16 12.28 -6.02
CA ILE A 112 -6.16 11.27 -6.39
C ILE A 112 -4.84 11.56 -5.66
N LYS A 113 -4.37 12.81 -5.66
CA LYS A 113 -3.16 13.19 -4.93
C LYS A 113 -3.27 12.87 -3.45
N THR A 114 -4.39 13.25 -2.83
CA THR A 114 -4.66 12.99 -1.41
C THR A 114 -4.60 11.50 -1.09
N LEU A 115 -5.21 10.65 -1.92
CA LEU A 115 -5.19 9.20 -1.74
C LEU A 115 -3.81 8.58 -2.00
N VAL A 116 -3.08 9.04 -3.03
CA VAL A 116 -1.71 8.57 -3.30
C VAL A 116 -0.79 8.91 -2.12
N HIS A 117 -0.88 10.12 -1.58
CA HIS A 117 -0.11 10.53 -0.42
C HIS A 117 -0.42 9.66 0.79
N PHE A 118 -1.71 9.44 1.10
CA PHE A 118 -2.13 8.54 2.18
C PHE A 118 -1.53 7.12 2.02
N VAL A 119 -1.59 6.55 0.82
CA VAL A 119 -1.04 5.21 0.54
C VAL A 119 0.46 5.16 0.78
N LEU A 120 1.20 6.15 0.29
CA LEU A 120 2.66 6.19 0.46
C LEU A 120 3.06 6.29 1.94
N ASP A 121 2.23 6.92 2.77
CA ASP A 121 2.46 7.13 4.20
C ASP A 121 2.09 5.94 5.11
N LEU A 122 1.57 4.82 4.58
CA LEU A 122 1.12 3.70 5.42
C LEU A 122 2.27 2.95 6.12
N ALA A 123 3.43 2.79 5.46
CA ALA A 123 4.55 1.99 5.94
C ALA A 123 5.68 2.84 6.56
N LYS A 124 5.34 3.82 7.41
CA LYS A 124 6.31 4.67 8.13
C LYS A 124 7.38 3.85 8.85
#